data_AF-A0A7J8EBA8-F1
#
_entry.id   AF-A0A7J8EBA8-F1
#
_cell.length_a   1.000
_cell.length_b   1.000
_cell.length_c   1.000
_cell.angle_alpha   90.00
_cell.angle_beta   90.00
_cell.angle_gamma   90.00
#
_symmetry.space_group_name_H-M   'P 1'
#
loop_
_entity.id
_entity.type
_entity.pdbx_description
1 polymer ?
#
loop_
_entity_poly.entity_id
_entity_poly.type
_entity_poly.pdbx_seq_one_letter_code
_entity_poly.pdbx_strand_id
1 'polypeptide(L)'
;MGVSRLMDLLADSREVIRNDGVLLLQALTRSNGAIQKIVAFENAFERLLDIITDEGNSDGGQIAENLGEEEQLVQGLCALLLGISIYFNDNSLESYMKEKLKQLIEKRIGKENFIEKLGFISKHELYSRASQKPQPNFPSPEYMIFDHEFTKLVKELEGVITKAIYKSSEEDKKEEEVKKTLEQHDNIVTHYKNVIREQDLQLEELKQQISTLKCQNEQLQTAVTQQVSQIQQHKDQYNLLKVQLGKDNQHQVSSSDGAQMNGIQPEEIGRLQEEIEQLKSNQELLQSQLAEKDSLIENLKSSLTTPDTNEATASAGESEQIAELKQELTTLKSQLISQSGEMTKLQTEKQELLQKTEAFAKSVPMPIESETVIAAKTADVEGRLSALLQETEELKNEIKALSEERDAIKEQLDSSNSTIAILQNERNKLEVDITDSKKEQDDLLVLLADQDQKIFSLKNKLKEFGHPIEEEDELESGDQDDEDDEDEDDSKDQGHIQL
;
A
#
# COMPACT_ATOMS: atom_id res chain seq x y z
N MET A 1 23.78 -24.34 -16.20
CA MET A 1 23.40 -25.48 -17.08
C MET A 1 21.95 -25.27 -17.45
N GLY A 2 21.63 -25.21 -18.75
CA GLY A 2 20.28 -24.83 -19.22
C GLY A 2 19.31 -26.02 -19.20
N VAL A 3 18.01 -25.70 -19.09
CA VAL A 3 16.89 -26.66 -19.21
C VAL A 3 16.99 -27.47 -20.51
N SER A 4 17.49 -26.87 -21.60
CA SER A 4 17.72 -27.54 -22.89
C SER A 4 18.64 -28.75 -22.80
N ARG A 5 19.70 -28.70 -21.99
CA ARG A 5 20.57 -29.88 -21.79
C ARG A 5 19.90 -30.97 -20.97
N LEU A 6 18.99 -30.61 -20.06
CA LEU A 6 18.17 -31.56 -19.33
C LEU A 6 17.16 -32.24 -20.26
N MET A 7 16.63 -31.49 -21.22
CA MET A 7 15.75 -32.00 -22.27
C MET A 7 16.46 -32.97 -23.22
N ASP A 8 17.75 -32.79 -23.49
CA ASP A 8 18.54 -33.74 -24.28
C ASP A 8 18.72 -35.08 -23.57
N LEU A 9 18.69 -35.13 -22.24
CA LEU A 9 18.78 -36.37 -21.45
C LEU A 9 17.55 -37.26 -21.64
N LEU A 10 16.40 -36.70 -22.04
CA LEU A 10 15.21 -37.48 -22.37
C LEU A 10 15.43 -38.40 -23.58
N ALA A 11 16.43 -38.10 -24.41
CA ALA A 11 16.83 -38.90 -25.56
C ALA A 11 18.10 -39.74 -25.29
N ASP A 12 18.62 -39.80 -24.06
CA ASP A 12 19.78 -40.63 -23.72
C ASP A 12 19.40 -42.12 -23.79
N SER A 13 20.32 -42.93 -24.34
CA SER A 13 20.13 -44.38 -24.47
C SER A 13 20.26 -45.12 -23.15
N ARG A 14 20.81 -44.48 -22.10
CA ARG A 14 20.96 -45.06 -20.77
C ARG A 14 19.75 -44.66 -19.93
N GLU A 15 18.93 -45.65 -19.59
CA GLU A 15 17.67 -45.48 -18.88
C GLU A 15 17.81 -44.80 -17.53
N VAL A 16 18.83 -45.14 -16.75
CA VAL A 16 19.09 -44.50 -15.45
C VAL A 16 19.25 -42.99 -15.61
N ILE A 17 19.94 -42.55 -16.67
CA ILE A 17 20.18 -41.13 -16.95
C ILE A 17 18.90 -40.46 -17.45
N ARG A 18 18.15 -41.15 -18.30
CA ARG A 18 16.86 -40.68 -18.83
C ARG A 18 15.84 -40.50 -17.71
N ASN A 19 15.69 -41.51 -16.85
CA ASN A 19 14.79 -41.52 -15.70
C ASN A 19 15.16 -40.42 -14.70
N ASP A 20 16.44 -40.30 -14.33
CA ASP A 20 16.92 -39.21 -13.47
C ASP A 20 16.70 -37.83 -14.11
N GLY A 21 16.84 -37.73 -15.44
CA GLY A 21 16.52 -36.53 -16.20
C GLY A 21 15.05 -36.13 -16.08
N VAL A 22 14.12 -37.09 -16.21
CA VAL A 22 12.68 -36.86 -16.01
C VAL A 22 12.37 -36.46 -14.57
N LEU A 23 12.94 -37.17 -13.59
CA LEU A 23 12.76 -36.87 -12.16
C LEU A 23 13.25 -35.47 -11.80
N LEU A 24 14.39 -35.05 -12.36
CA LEU A 24 14.93 -33.72 -12.14
C LEU A 24 14.08 -32.64 -12.81
N LEU A 25 13.61 -32.87 -14.05
CA LEU A 25 12.67 -31.96 -14.72
C LEU A 25 11.36 -31.84 -13.95
N GLN A 26 10.88 -32.93 -13.36
CA GLN A 26 9.69 -32.93 -12.51
C GLN A 26 9.89 -32.06 -11.26
N ALA A 27 11.01 -32.22 -10.55
CA ALA A 27 11.31 -31.42 -9.38
C ALA A 27 11.40 -29.91 -9.72
N LEU A 28 12.02 -29.58 -10.85
CA LEU A 28 12.19 -28.19 -11.30
C LEU A 28 10.88 -27.54 -11.78
N THR A 29 10.02 -28.30 -12.48
CA THR A 29 8.76 -27.79 -13.04
C THR A 29 7.64 -27.66 -12.01
N ARG A 30 7.64 -28.47 -10.93
CA ARG A 30 6.64 -28.35 -9.85
C ARG A 30 6.74 -27.01 -9.11
N SER A 31 7.95 -26.53 -8.86
CA SER A 31 8.18 -25.37 -7.99
C SER A 31 8.35 -24.06 -8.74
N ASN A 32 8.40 -24.07 -10.06
CA ASN A 32 8.76 -22.88 -10.84
C ASN A 32 8.05 -22.81 -12.21
N GLY A 33 7.07 -21.89 -12.31
CA GLY A 33 6.34 -21.63 -13.55
C GLY A 33 7.22 -21.10 -14.69
N ALA A 34 8.33 -20.41 -14.41
CA ALA A 34 9.28 -19.99 -15.45
C ALA A 34 10.00 -21.19 -16.08
N ILE A 35 10.33 -22.21 -15.30
CA ILE A 35 10.92 -23.45 -15.83
C ILE A 35 9.89 -24.22 -16.64
N GLN A 36 8.63 -24.32 -16.19
CA GLN A 36 7.55 -24.90 -17.02
C GLN A 36 7.43 -24.21 -18.38
N LYS A 37 7.51 -22.88 -18.42
CA LYS A 37 7.52 -22.12 -19.67
C LYS A 37 8.69 -22.50 -20.56
N ILE A 38 9.90 -22.58 -20.02
CA ILE A 38 11.10 -22.96 -20.80
C ILE A 38 10.95 -24.37 -21.38
N VAL A 39 10.48 -25.33 -20.56
CA VAL A 39 10.17 -26.70 -21.00
C VAL A 39 9.14 -26.68 -22.13
N ALA A 40 8.08 -25.89 -22.01
CA ALA A 40 7.07 -25.72 -23.05
C ALA A 40 7.64 -25.13 -24.35
N PHE A 41 8.47 -24.09 -24.27
CA PHE A 41 9.10 -23.41 -25.41
C PHE A 41 10.08 -24.31 -26.19
N GLU A 42 10.67 -25.31 -25.53
CA GLU A 42 11.63 -26.23 -26.13
C GLU A 42 10.97 -27.47 -26.79
N ASN A 43 9.66 -27.43 -27.06
CA ASN A 43 8.88 -28.55 -27.60
C ASN A 43 8.97 -29.83 -26.74
N ALA A 44 9.19 -29.69 -25.43
CA ALA A 44 9.24 -30.84 -24.52
C ALA A 44 7.95 -31.64 -24.55
N PHE A 45 6.79 -30.96 -24.64
CA PHE A 45 5.49 -31.62 -24.64
C PHE A 45 5.30 -32.53 -25.86
N GLU A 46 5.75 -32.14 -27.04
CA GLU A 46 5.67 -33.01 -28.22
C GLU A 46 6.54 -34.25 -28.03
N ARG A 47 7.78 -34.10 -27.53
CA ARG A 47 8.65 -35.25 -27.24
C ARG A 47 8.06 -36.18 -26.16
N LEU A 48 7.47 -35.61 -25.11
CA LEU A 48 6.82 -36.41 -24.06
C LEU A 48 5.59 -37.13 -24.59
N LEU A 49 4.76 -36.46 -25.40
CA LEU A 49 3.62 -37.08 -26.06
C LEU A 49 4.08 -38.21 -26.98
N ASP A 50 5.12 -37.98 -27.78
CA ASP A 50 5.68 -38.97 -28.68
C ASP A 50 6.20 -40.19 -27.89
N ILE A 51 6.94 -40.02 -26.78
CA ILE A 51 7.38 -41.13 -25.92
C ILE A 51 6.19 -41.90 -25.31
N ILE A 52 5.12 -41.20 -24.92
CA ILE A 52 3.93 -41.85 -24.37
C ILE A 52 3.18 -42.64 -25.46
N THR A 53 3.21 -42.16 -26.72
CA THR A 53 2.52 -42.80 -27.85
C THR A 53 3.33 -43.86 -28.58
N ASP A 54 4.65 -43.70 -28.65
CA ASP A 54 5.51 -44.39 -29.59
C ASP A 54 6.28 -45.49 -28.86
N GLU A 55 5.58 -46.62 -28.71
CA GLU A 55 6.01 -47.81 -27.99
C GLU A 55 4.92 -48.88 -28.27
N GLY A 56 5.03 -49.49 -29.47
CA GLY A 56 4.01 -50.37 -30.06
C GLY A 56 3.97 -50.36 -31.59
N ASN A 57 4.68 -49.44 -32.25
CA ASN A 57 4.89 -49.45 -33.70
C ASN A 57 6.02 -50.42 -34.11
N SER A 58 5.86 -51.71 -33.81
CA SER A 58 6.37 -52.74 -34.71
C SER A 58 5.17 -53.28 -35.51
N ASP A 59 4.96 -52.65 -36.66
CA ASP A 59 4.31 -53.18 -37.86
C ASP A 59 3.31 -54.34 -37.64
N GLY A 60 2.02 -54.01 -37.60
CA GLY A 60 0.92 -54.90 -37.96
C GLY A 60 1.03 -56.36 -37.51
N GLY A 61 1.02 -56.62 -36.20
CA GLY A 61 0.93 -57.98 -35.67
C GLY A 61 0.47 -57.97 -34.23
N GLN A 62 -0.42 -58.88 -33.88
CA GLN A 62 -0.98 -59.06 -32.53
C GLN A 62 0.13 -59.34 -31.49
N ILE A 63 0.78 -58.30 -30.95
CA ILE A 63 1.71 -58.40 -29.82
C ILE A 63 1.58 -57.13 -28.96
N ALA A 64 0.40 -56.93 -28.35
CA ALA A 64 0.23 -55.92 -27.31
C ALA A 64 0.72 -56.40 -25.92
N GLU A 65 1.36 -57.57 -25.83
CA GLU A 65 1.69 -58.21 -24.55
C GLU A 65 3.14 -58.03 -24.07
N ASN A 66 4.08 -57.48 -24.85
CA ASN A 66 5.49 -57.41 -24.43
C ASN A 66 6.18 -56.11 -24.85
N LEU A 67 5.75 -54.97 -24.30
CA LEU A 67 6.69 -53.87 -24.04
C LEU A 67 7.47 -54.27 -22.78
N GLY A 68 8.78 -54.02 -22.75
CA GLY A 68 9.58 -54.28 -21.56
C GLY A 68 9.05 -53.45 -20.38
N GLU A 69 9.08 -54.01 -19.17
CA GLU A 69 8.68 -53.29 -17.94
C GLU A 69 9.43 -51.94 -17.79
N GLU A 70 10.65 -51.89 -18.31
CA GLU A 70 11.55 -50.74 -18.34
C GLU A 70 10.96 -49.55 -19.13
N GLU A 71 10.32 -49.81 -20.26
CA GLU A 71 9.84 -48.76 -21.14
C GLU A 71 8.42 -48.30 -20.77
N GLN A 72 7.61 -49.21 -20.21
CA GLN A 72 6.38 -48.86 -19.50
C GLN A 72 6.64 -47.88 -18.35
N LEU A 73 7.74 -48.05 -17.61
CA LEU A 73 8.10 -47.12 -16.56
C LEU A 73 8.36 -45.71 -17.11
N VAL A 74 9.11 -45.61 -18.21
CA VAL A 74 9.44 -44.32 -18.84
C VAL A 74 8.19 -43.62 -19.35
N GLN A 75 7.27 -44.34 -19.99
CA GLN A 75 5.96 -43.82 -20.36
C GLN A 75 5.20 -43.26 -19.16
N GLY A 76 5.21 -44.00 -18.05
CA GLY A 76 4.59 -43.55 -16.81
C GLY A 76 5.21 -42.26 -16.29
N LEU A 77 6.54 -42.17 -16.23
CA LEU A 77 7.27 -40.97 -15.81
C LEU A 77 7.00 -39.77 -16.72
N CYS A 78 6.93 -39.97 -18.04
CA CYS A 78 6.55 -38.93 -19.00
C CYS A 78 5.09 -38.47 -18.80
N ALA A 79 4.16 -39.41 -18.58
CA ALA A 79 2.77 -39.09 -18.26
C ALA A 79 2.66 -38.29 -16.96
N LEU A 80 3.44 -38.65 -15.93
CA LEU A 80 3.49 -37.89 -14.67
C LEU A 80 4.00 -36.47 -14.89
N LEU A 81 5.08 -36.29 -15.64
CA LEU A 81 5.64 -34.97 -15.95
C LEU A 81 4.64 -34.08 -16.73
N LEU A 82 3.95 -34.65 -17.73
CA LEU A 82 2.92 -33.95 -18.48
C LEU A 82 1.71 -33.61 -17.58
N GLY A 83 1.31 -34.54 -16.72
CA GLY A 83 0.24 -34.34 -15.74
C GLY A 83 0.55 -33.22 -14.74
N ILE A 84 1.78 -33.15 -14.24
CA ILE A 84 2.27 -32.07 -13.37
C ILE A 84 2.24 -30.72 -14.10
N SER A 85 2.67 -30.72 -15.36
CA SER A 85 2.67 -29.53 -16.21
C SER A 85 1.27 -29.01 -16.54
N ILE A 86 0.24 -29.86 -16.42
CA ILE A 86 -1.18 -29.46 -16.51
C ILE A 86 -1.68 -29.02 -15.14
N TYR A 87 -1.45 -29.82 -14.10
CA TYR A 87 -2.01 -29.59 -12.77
C TYR A 87 -1.54 -28.26 -12.17
N PHE A 88 -0.23 -28.00 -12.22
CA PHE A 88 0.39 -26.78 -11.69
C PHE A 88 0.49 -25.64 -12.70
N ASN A 89 -0.10 -25.76 -13.88
CA ASN A 89 -0.13 -24.69 -14.87
C ASN A 89 -0.92 -23.49 -14.32
N ASP A 90 -0.42 -22.28 -14.51
CA ASP A 90 -1.09 -21.04 -14.10
C ASP A 90 -1.84 -20.36 -15.26
N ASN A 91 -1.92 -21.01 -16.42
CA ASN A 91 -2.49 -20.51 -17.67
C ASN A 91 -1.83 -19.22 -18.20
N SER A 92 -0.68 -18.83 -17.68
CA SER A 92 0.00 -17.60 -18.11
C SER A 92 0.63 -17.68 -19.50
N LEU A 93 0.73 -18.89 -20.08
CA LEU A 93 1.25 -19.12 -21.42
C LEU A 93 0.11 -19.56 -22.36
N GLU A 94 -0.28 -18.67 -23.27
CA GLU A 94 -1.47 -18.86 -24.11
C GLU A 94 -1.39 -20.13 -25.00
N SER A 95 -0.21 -20.46 -25.52
CA SER A 95 -0.01 -21.63 -26.38
C SER A 95 -0.18 -22.97 -25.65
N TYR A 96 0.01 -23.00 -24.33
CA TYR A 96 0.02 -24.21 -23.51
C TYR A 96 -0.82 -24.06 -22.24
N MET A 97 -2.00 -23.43 -22.35
CA MET A 97 -3.00 -23.44 -21.28
C MET A 97 -3.46 -24.86 -20.94
N LYS A 98 -3.95 -25.08 -19.71
CA LYS A 98 -4.42 -26.40 -19.23
C LYS A 98 -5.33 -27.09 -20.23
N GLU A 99 -6.33 -26.37 -20.73
CA GLU A 99 -7.32 -26.90 -21.66
C GLU A 99 -6.69 -27.36 -23.00
N LYS A 100 -5.73 -26.60 -23.54
CA LYS A 100 -5.04 -26.97 -24.78
C LYS A 100 -4.22 -28.25 -24.58
N LEU A 101 -3.54 -28.38 -23.44
CA LEU A 101 -2.77 -29.59 -23.10
C LEU A 101 -3.68 -30.80 -22.88
N LYS A 102 -4.82 -30.63 -22.19
CA LYS A 102 -5.84 -31.69 -22.05
C LYS A 102 -6.36 -32.16 -23.40
N GLN A 103 -6.65 -31.24 -24.31
CA GLN A 103 -7.11 -31.56 -25.67
C GLN A 103 -6.03 -32.27 -26.50
N LEU A 104 -4.74 -31.91 -26.32
CA LEU A 104 -3.64 -32.64 -26.96
C LEU A 104 -3.55 -34.08 -26.47
N ILE A 105 -3.66 -34.31 -25.16
CA ILE A 105 -3.71 -35.66 -24.59
C ILE A 105 -4.91 -36.42 -25.16
N GLU A 106 -6.09 -35.83 -25.15
CA GLU A 106 -7.32 -36.47 -25.63
C GLU A 106 -7.23 -36.84 -27.12
N LYS A 107 -6.61 -36.00 -27.95
CA LYS A 107 -6.47 -36.25 -29.40
C LYS A 107 -5.35 -37.22 -29.75
N ARG A 108 -4.18 -37.14 -29.09
CA ARG A 108 -2.98 -37.92 -29.47
C ARG A 108 -2.88 -39.26 -28.74
N ILE A 109 -3.36 -39.35 -27.50
CA ILE A 109 -3.22 -40.54 -26.65
C ILE A 109 -4.59 -41.12 -26.26
N GLY A 110 -5.53 -40.25 -25.91
CA GLY A 110 -6.78 -40.59 -25.23
C GLY A 110 -6.63 -40.51 -23.70
N LYS A 111 -7.63 -39.94 -23.02
CA LYS A 111 -7.58 -39.71 -21.56
C LYS A 111 -7.41 -41.01 -20.77
N GLU A 112 -8.11 -42.07 -21.15
CA GLU A 112 -8.03 -43.38 -20.50
C GLU A 112 -6.64 -44.01 -20.63
N ASN A 113 -6.09 -44.03 -21.85
CA ASN A 113 -4.74 -44.53 -22.10
C ASN A 113 -3.69 -43.72 -21.33
N PHE A 114 -3.82 -42.38 -21.28
CA PHE A 114 -2.90 -41.54 -20.52
C PHE A 114 -2.87 -41.90 -19.03
N ILE A 115 -4.04 -42.15 -18.42
CA ILE A 115 -4.15 -42.56 -17.01
C ILE A 115 -3.64 -43.99 -16.80
N GLU A 116 -3.86 -44.89 -17.75
CA GLU A 116 -3.27 -46.23 -17.70
C GLU A 116 -1.74 -46.17 -17.67
N LYS A 117 -1.13 -45.37 -18.56
CA LYS A 117 0.33 -45.15 -18.61
C LYS A 117 0.84 -44.52 -17.33
N LEU A 118 0.16 -43.50 -16.80
CA LEU A 118 0.52 -42.89 -15.51
C LEU A 118 0.59 -43.93 -14.38
N GLY A 119 -0.33 -44.90 -14.39
CA GLY A 119 -0.36 -46.00 -13.41
C GLY A 119 0.77 -47.03 -13.54
N PHE A 120 1.59 -47.00 -14.60
CA PHE A 120 2.74 -47.91 -14.72
C PHE A 120 3.79 -47.67 -13.64
N ILE A 121 3.93 -46.42 -13.15
CA ILE A 121 4.87 -46.10 -12.08
C ILE A 121 4.52 -46.85 -10.79
N SER A 122 3.25 -46.76 -10.36
CA SER A 122 2.79 -47.33 -9.09
C SER A 122 2.63 -48.86 -9.15
N LYS A 123 2.48 -49.41 -10.36
CA LYS A 123 2.42 -50.86 -10.63
C LYS A 123 3.79 -51.54 -10.78
N HIS A 124 4.86 -50.78 -11.01
CA HIS A 124 6.20 -51.34 -11.21
C HIS A 124 6.67 -52.16 -9.99
N GLU A 125 7.33 -53.30 -10.21
CA GLU A 125 7.68 -54.26 -9.16
C GLU A 125 8.51 -53.63 -8.00
N LEU A 126 9.43 -52.73 -8.33
CA LEU A 126 10.30 -52.05 -7.37
C LEU A 126 9.63 -50.90 -6.60
N TYR A 127 8.47 -50.41 -7.04
CA TYR A 127 7.81 -49.24 -6.43
C TYR A 127 7.40 -49.50 -4.98
N SER A 128 6.74 -50.65 -4.74
CA SER A 128 6.27 -51.02 -3.40
C SER A 128 7.42 -51.10 -2.41
N ARG A 129 8.59 -51.64 -2.82
CA ARG A 129 9.78 -51.74 -1.98
C ARG A 129 10.36 -50.36 -1.63
N ALA A 130 10.49 -49.47 -2.61
CA ALA A 130 11.00 -48.11 -2.39
C ALA A 130 10.07 -47.27 -1.49
N SER A 131 8.76 -47.52 -1.55
CA SER A 131 7.77 -46.78 -0.74
C SER A 131 7.80 -47.08 0.77
N GLN A 132 8.44 -48.17 1.20
CA GLN A 132 8.36 -48.63 2.59
C GLN A 132 9.28 -47.88 3.54
N LYS A 133 10.51 -47.55 3.11
CA LYS A 133 11.54 -46.99 3.99
C LYS A 133 12.40 -45.95 3.24
N PRO A 134 12.81 -44.86 3.92
CA PRO A 134 13.70 -43.85 3.34
C PRO A 134 15.13 -44.34 3.03
N GLN A 135 15.55 -45.46 3.63
CA GLN A 135 16.92 -45.94 3.46
C GLN A 135 17.09 -46.66 2.10
N PRO A 136 18.00 -46.20 1.23
CA PRO A 136 18.29 -46.88 -0.03
C PRO A 136 19.00 -48.20 0.28
N ASN A 137 18.32 -49.32 0.02
CA ASN A 137 18.85 -50.66 0.21
C ASN A 137 18.57 -51.54 -1.01
N PHE A 138 19.43 -51.37 -2.01
CA PHE A 138 19.37 -52.03 -3.31
C PHE A 138 20.34 -53.22 -3.35
N PRO A 139 19.92 -54.41 -3.83
CA PRO A 139 20.80 -55.59 -3.94
C PRO A 139 21.96 -55.41 -4.92
N SER A 140 21.75 -54.66 -6.00
CA SER A 140 22.74 -54.30 -7.03
C SER A 140 22.37 -52.94 -7.65
N PRO A 141 23.27 -52.29 -8.41
CA PRO A 141 22.99 -51.00 -9.05
C PRO A 141 21.77 -50.99 -9.98
N GLU A 142 21.42 -52.14 -10.58
CA GLU A 142 20.27 -52.29 -11.49
C GLU A 142 18.92 -52.09 -10.77
N TYR A 143 18.87 -52.29 -9.46
CA TYR A 143 17.66 -52.07 -8.65
C TYR A 143 17.49 -50.62 -8.16
N MET A 144 18.44 -49.74 -8.47
CA MET A 144 18.43 -48.33 -8.03
C MET A 144 17.58 -47.48 -9.00
N ILE A 145 16.26 -47.73 -9.01
CA ILE A 145 15.32 -47.09 -9.93
C ILE A 145 14.45 -46.03 -9.23
N PHE A 146 13.91 -46.34 -8.05
CA PHE A 146 13.01 -45.44 -7.32
C PHE A 146 13.63 -44.93 -6.02
N ASP A 147 13.47 -43.63 -5.81
CA ASP A 147 13.69 -42.99 -4.52
C ASP A 147 12.43 -43.01 -3.63
N HIS A 148 12.61 -43.04 -2.32
CA HIS A 148 11.51 -43.08 -1.35
C HIS A 148 10.61 -41.84 -1.41
N GLU A 149 11.19 -40.64 -1.48
CA GLU A 149 10.40 -39.40 -1.54
C GLU A 149 9.68 -39.26 -2.88
N PHE A 150 10.29 -39.77 -3.96
CA PHE A 150 9.61 -39.87 -5.25
C PHE A 150 8.34 -40.74 -5.17
N THR A 151 8.36 -41.89 -4.49
CA THR A 151 7.13 -42.70 -4.34
C THR A 151 6.03 -41.97 -3.57
N LYS A 152 6.37 -41.13 -2.59
CA LYS A 152 5.38 -40.29 -1.91
C LYS A 152 4.77 -39.25 -2.85
N LEU A 153 5.62 -38.64 -3.67
CA LEU A 153 5.21 -37.66 -4.67
C LEU A 153 4.22 -38.27 -5.69
N VAL A 154 4.52 -39.45 -6.22
CA VAL A 154 3.62 -40.18 -7.13
C VAL A 154 2.28 -40.43 -6.44
N LYS A 155 2.29 -40.96 -5.21
CA LYS A 155 1.08 -41.24 -4.44
C LYS A 155 0.23 -39.99 -4.16
N GLU A 156 0.85 -38.84 -3.92
CA GLU A 156 0.17 -37.56 -3.71
C GLU A 156 -0.46 -37.05 -5.02
N LEU A 157 0.27 -37.15 -6.13
CA LEU A 157 -0.09 -36.48 -7.38
C LEU A 157 -0.94 -37.33 -8.33
N GLU A 158 -0.79 -38.66 -8.36
CA GLU A 158 -1.47 -39.55 -9.32
C GLU A 158 -3.00 -39.36 -9.30
N GLY A 159 -3.59 -39.31 -8.10
CA GLY A 159 -5.04 -39.14 -7.94
C GLY A 159 -5.55 -37.74 -8.32
N VAL A 160 -4.81 -36.68 -7.97
CA VAL A 160 -5.22 -35.30 -8.29
C VAL A 160 -5.01 -34.97 -9.77
N ILE A 161 -3.95 -35.50 -10.39
CA ILE A 161 -3.73 -35.42 -11.83
C ILE A 161 -4.84 -36.17 -12.57
N THR A 162 -5.18 -37.39 -12.14
CA THR A 162 -6.27 -38.17 -12.76
C THR A 162 -7.58 -37.37 -12.78
N LYS A 163 -7.96 -36.79 -11.64
CA LYS A 163 -9.15 -35.92 -11.57
C LYS A 163 -9.02 -34.71 -12.49
N ALA A 164 -7.86 -34.05 -12.50
CA ALA A 164 -7.64 -32.86 -13.32
C ALA A 164 -7.76 -33.16 -14.82
N ILE A 165 -7.30 -34.32 -15.30
CA ILE A 165 -7.39 -34.71 -16.72
C ILE A 165 -8.82 -34.98 -17.17
N TYR A 166 -9.65 -35.60 -16.31
CA TYR A 166 -11.06 -35.86 -16.63
C TYR A 166 -11.97 -34.64 -16.42
N LYS A 167 -11.54 -33.68 -15.62
CA LYS A 167 -12.29 -32.47 -15.31
C LYS A 167 -12.59 -31.67 -16.58
N SER A 168 -13.87 -31.32 -16.76
CA SER A 168 -14.36 -30.61 -17.94
C SER A 168 -14.03 -29.12 -17.91
N SER A 169 -14.03 -28.48 -19.09
CA SER A 169 -13.82 -27.03 -19.19
C SER A 169 -14.85 -26.20 -18.41
N GLU A 170 -16.10 -26.69 -18.29
CA GLU A 170 -17.14 -26.01 -17.51
C GLU A 170 -16.85 -26.06 -16.00
N GLU A 171 -16.37 -27.20 -15.51
CA GLU A 171 -15.98 -27.36 -14.10
C GLU A 171 -14.70 -26.57 -13.76
N ASP A 172 -13.78 -26.42 -14.72
CA ASP A 172 -12.61 -25.54 -14.57
C ASP A 172 -13.03 -24.06 -14.46
N LYS A 173 -13.94 -23.60 -15.31
CA LYS A 173 -14.47 -22.22 -15.24
C LYS A 173 -15.17 -21.94 -13.92
N LYS A 174 -16.01 -22.87 -13.43
CA LYS A 174 -16.72 -22.74 -12.15
C LYS A 174 -15.75 -22.66 -10.96
N GLU A 175 -14.73 -23.50 -10.92
CA GLU A 175 -13.73 -23.42 -9.83
C GLU A 175 -12.91 -22.13 -9.90
N GLU A 176 -12.55 -21.66 -11.09
CA GLU A 176 -11.82 -20.40 -11.28
C GLU A 176 -12.67 -19.18 -10.89
N GLU A 177 -13.97 -19.22 -11.16
CA GLU A 177 -14.93 -18.22 -10.71
C GLU A 177 -15.07 -18.21 -9.19
N VAL A 178 -15.27 -19.38 -8.56
CA VAL A 178 -15.32 -19.49 -7.09
C VAL A 178 -14.02 -18.98 -6.46
N LYS A 179 -12.86 -19.29 -7.05
CA LYS A 179 -11.57 -18.80 -6.58
C LYS A 179 -11.47 -17.28 -6.66
N LYS A 180 -11.88 -16.68 -7.78
CA LYS A 180 -11.94 -15.21 -7.94
C LYS A 180 -12.85 -14.58 -6.89
N THR A 181 -14.03 -15.16 -6.64
CA THR A 181 -14.96 -14.67 -5.60
C THR A 181 -14.35 -14.76 -4.20
N LEU A 182 -13.62 -15.84 -3.89
CA LEU A 182 -12.92 -15.98 -2.62
C LEU A 182 -11.79 -14.95 -2.46
N GLU A 183 -11.00 -14.72 -3.51
CA GLU A 183 -9.94 -13.71 -3.53
C GLU A 183 -10.53 -12.30 -3.38
N GLN A 184 -11.67 -12.01 -4.02
CA GLN A 184 -12.40 -10.77 -3.83
C GLN A 184 -12.88 -10.59 -2.39
N HIS A 185 -13.45 -11.64 -1.79
CA HIS A 185 -13.85 -11.60 -0.39
C HIS A 185 -12.66 -11.36 0.55
N ASP A 186 -11.51 -11.99 0.31
CA ASP A 186 -10.32 -11.80 1.14
C ASP A 186 -9.73 -10.38 1.01
N ASN A 187 -9.79 -9.80 -0.19
CA ASN A 187 -9.42 -8.40 -0.44
C ASN A 187 -10.35 -7.44 0.32
N ILE A 188 -11.67 -7.67 0.28
CA ILE A 188 -12.66 -6.87 1.01
C ILE A 188 -12.42 -6.95 2.52
N VAL A 189 -12.22 -8.16 3.05
CA VAL A 189 -11.92 -8.37 4.48
C VAL A 189 -10.63 -7.65 4.88
N THR A 190 -9.60 -7.69 4.02
CA THR A 190 -8.34 -7.00 4.26
C THR A 190 -8.52 -5.49 4.28
N HIS A 191 -9.30 -4.94 3.35
CA HIS A 191 -9.65 -3.52 3.33
C HIS A 191 -10.35 -3.09 4.63
N TYR A 192 -11.41 -3.80 5.04
CA TYR A 192 -12.10 -3.48 6.29
C TYR A 192 -11.21 -3.61 7.53
N LYS A 193 -10.32 -4.62 7.59
CA LYS A 193 -9.33 -4.74 8.68
C LYS A 193 -8.37 -3.55 8.73
N ASN A 194 -7.99 -2.99 7.59
CA ASN A 194 -7.12 -1.81 7.53
C ASN A 194 -7.88 -0.57 8.01
N VAL A 195 -9.12 -0.36 7.55
CA VAL A 195 -9.99 0.74 7.99
C VAL A 195 -10.19 0.71 9.51
N ILE A 196 -10.50 -0.46 10.08
CA ILE A 196 -10.66 -0.61 11.54
C ILE A 196 -9.37 -0.23 12.27
N ARG A 197 -8.21 -0.66 11.77
CA ARG A 197 -6.91 -0.30 12.39
C ARG A 197 -6.64 1.19 12.34
N GLU A 198 -6.97 1.85 11.25
CA GLU A 198 -6.81 3.31 11.10
C GLU A 198 -7.78 4.07 12.01
N GLN A 199 -9.04 3.62 12.10
CA GLN A 199 -10.02 4.16 13.04
C GLN A 199 -9.58 3.99 14.49
N ASP A 200 -9.03 2.83 14.87
CA ASP A 200 -8.50 2.58 16.21
C ASP A 200 -7.34 3.52 16.55
N LEU A 201 -6.45 3.79 15.58
CA LEU A 201 -5.34 4.74 15.73
C LEU A 201 -5.85 6.18 15.96
N GLN A 202 -6.78 6.65 15.13
CA GLN A 202 -7.37 7.99 15.29
C GLN A 202 -8.11 8.14 16.61
N LEU A 203 -8.82 7.08 17.04
CA LEU A 203 -9.55 7.06 18.30
C LEU A 203 -8.59 7.16 19.49
N GLU A 204 -7.44 6.49 19.43
CA GLU A 204 -6.42 6.58 20.47
C GLU A 204 -5.74 7.96 20.50
N GLU A 205 -5.47 8.56 19.34
CA GLU A 205 -4.93 9.92 19.26
C GLU A 205 -5.90 10.95 19.87
N LEU A 206 -7.18 10.88 19.51
CA LEU A 206 -8.21 11.75 20.09
C LEU A 206 -8.32 11.58 21.61
N LYS A 207 -8.26 10.34 22.11
CA LYS A 207 -8.22 10.09 23.57
C LYS A 207 -7.00 10.74 24.22
N GLN A 208 -5.83 10.67 23.58
CA GLN A 208 -4.61 11.27 24.10
C GLN A 208 -4.68 12.81 24.11
N GLN A 209 -5.27 13.41 23.08
CA GLN A 209 -5.53 14.85 23.04
C GLN A 209 -6.49 15.27 24.16
N ILE A 210 -7.60 14.55 24.37
CA ILE A 210 -8.55 14.80 25.46
C ILE A 210 -7.86 14.72 26.83
N SER A 211 -7.01 13.70 27.04
CA SER A 211 -6.25 13.55 28.28
C SER A 211 -5.31 14.73 28.53
N THR A 212 -4.61 15.18 27.49
CA THR A 212 -3.68 16.32 27.55
C THR A 212 -4.40 17.62 27.89
N LEU A 213 -5.48 17.92 27.15
CA LEU A 213 -6.31 19.10 27.40
C LEU A 213 -6.92 19.08 28.80
N LYS A 214 -7.36 17.91 29.28
CA LYS A 214 -7.87 17.76 30.64
C LYS A 214 -6.80 18.09 31.69
N CYS A 215 -5.58 17.59 31.52
CA CYS A 215 -4.47 17.91 32.42
C CYS A 215 -4.12 19.40 32.42
N GLN A 216 -4.08 20.04 31.25
CA GLN A 216 -3.87 21.49 31.14
C GLN A 216 -4.97 22.28 31.86
N ASN A 217 -6.22 21.85 31.74
CA ASN A 217 -7.35 22.51 32.39
C ASN A 217 -7.25 22.40 33.92
N GLU A 218 -6.89 21.23 34.45
CA GLU A 218 -6.64 21.03 35.88
C GLU A 218 -5.50 21.92 36.41
N GLN A 219 -4.42 22.08 35.62
CA GLN A 219 -3.30 22.96 35.96
C GLN A 219 -3.72 24.44 35.99
N LEU A 220 -4.43 24.90 34.96
CA LEU A 220 -4.96 26.27 34.90
C LEU A 220 -5.92 26.55 36.06
N GLN A 221 -6.79 25.60 36.38
CA GLN A 221 -7.72 25.73 37.51
C GLN A 221 -6.99 25.82 38.86
N THR A 222 -5.89 25.09 39.02
CA THR A 222 -5.02 25.20 40.20
C THR A 222 -4.35 26.57 40.27
N ALA A 223 -3.81 27.06 39.15
CA ALA A 223 -3.17 28.38 39.08
C ALA A 223 -4.15 29.52 39.41
N VAL A 224 -5.37 29.46 38.87
CA VAL A 224 -6.45 30.40 39.19
C VAL A 224 -6.77 30.38 40.69
N THR A 225 -6.90 29.20 41.28
CA THR A 225 -7.17 29.06 42.72
C THR A 225 -6.06 29.69 43.57
N GLN A 226 -4.79 29.50 43.19
CA GLN A 226 -3.65 30.13 43.87
C GLN A 226 -3.65 31.65 43.74
N GLN A 227 -3.92 32.20 42.55
CA GLN A 227 -4.02 33.64 42.35
C GLN A 227 -5.16 34.26 43.16
N VAL A 228 -6.32 33.61 43.22
CA VAL A 228 -7.44 34.05 44.07
C VAL A 228 -7.03 34.12 45.54
N SER A 229 -6.27 33.12 46.03
CA SER A 229 -5.74 33.13 47.40
C SER A 229 -4.76 34.29 47.64
N GLN A 230 -3.84 34.55 46.71
CA GLN A 230 -2.91 35.67 46.80
C GLN A 230 -3.62 37.03 46.82
N ILE A 231 -4.62 37.21 45.94
CA ILE A 231 -5.45 38.42 45.92
C ILE A 231 -6.14 38.62 47.28
N GLN A 232 -6.66 37.55 47.88
CA GLN A 232 -7.28 37.62 49.20
C GLN A 232 -6.27 38.02 50.28
N GLN A 233 -5.06 37.44 50.27
CA GLN A 233 -3.99 37.83 51.21
C GLN A 233 -3.61 39.31 51.07
N HIS A 234 -3.42 39.80 49.84
CA HIS A 234 -3.10 41.21 49.59
C HIS A 234 -4.24 42.13 50.04
N LYS A 235 -5.49 41.73 49.84
CA LYS A 235 -6.67 42.46 50.32
C LYS A 235 -6.69 42.56 51.83
N ASP A 236 -6.36 41.49 52.54
CA ASP A 236 -6.29 41.46 54.00
C ASP A 236 -5.12 42.31 54.54
N GLN A 237 -3.95 42.25 53.89
CA GLN A 237 -2.81 43.12 54.21
C GLN A 237 -3.16 44.61 54.01
N TYR A 238 -3.80 44.95 52.90
CA TYR A 238 -4.27 46.32 52.62
C TYR A 238 -5.22 46.81 53.71
N ASN A 239 -6.20 45.98 54.11
CA ASN A 239 -7.13 46.32 55.17
C ASN A 239 -6.42 46.56 56.52
N LEU A 240 -5.43 45.74 56.86
CA LEU A 240 -4.64 45.90 58.08
C LEU A 240 -3.84 47.21 58.06
N LEU A 241 -3.14 47.49 56.96
CA LEU A 241 -2.35 48.71 56.78
C LEU A 241 -3.24 49.96 56.86
N LYS A 242 -4.43 49.91 56.25
CA LYS A 242 -5.44 50.97 56.32
C LYS A 242 -5.89 51.24 57.77
N VAL A 243 -6.04 50.20 58.59
CA VAL A 243 -6.37 50.34 60.02
C VAL A 243 -5.20 50.92 60.82
N GLN A 244 -3.96 50.56 60.49
CA GLN A 244 -2.75 51.12 61.12
C GLN A 244 -2.58 52.62 60.83
N LEU A 245 -2.73 53.05 59.58
CA LEU A 245 -2.72 54.48 59.23
C LEU A 245 -3.87 55.25 59.90
N GLY A 246 -5.02 54.61 60.12
CA GLY A 246 -6.13 55.20 60.87
C GLY A 246 -5.83 55.42 62.36
N LYS A 247 -4.91 54.64 62.95
CA LYS A 247 -4.50 54.75 64.36
C LYS A 247 -3.35 55.74 64.57
N ASP A 248 -2.42 55.86 63.62
CA ASP A 248 -1.31 56.81 63.71
C ASP A 248 -1.76 58.29 63.60
N ASN A 249 -2.92 58.55 62.99
CA ASN A 249 -3.52 59.89 62.92
C ASN A 249 -4.12 60.39 64.25
N GLN A 250 -4.19 59.57 65.30
CA GLN A 250 -4.71 59.99 66.62
C GLN A 250 -3.64 60.22 67.69
N HIS A 251 -2.35 60.01 67.41
CA HIS A 251 -1.28 60.14 68.42
C HIS A 251 -0.09 61.04 68.05
N GLN A 252 -0.22 61.97 67.09
CA GLN A 252 0.76 63.04 66.89
C GLN A 252 0.21 64.43 67.23
N VAL A 253 0.10 64.71 68.53
CA VAL A 253 0.20 66.07 69.06
C VAL A 253 1.14 66.00 70.27
N SER A 254 2.44 66.20 70.05
CA SER A 254 3.39 66.92 70.92
C SER A 254 4.84 66.45 70.75
N SER A 255 5.65 67.34 70.19
CA SER A 255 7.04 67.65 70.56
C SER A 255 8.20 66.68 70.27
N SER A 256 9.24 67.26 69.65
CA SER A 256 10.68 66.97 69.75
C SER A 256 11.33 66.02 68.72
N ASP A 257 12.05 66.64 67.79
CA ASP A 257 13.47 66.42 67.44
C ASP A 257 14.04 64.99 67.28
N GLY A 258 14.68 64.75 66.13
CA GLY A 258 15.81 63.81 66.01
C GLY A 258 15.53 62.36 65.59
N ALA A 259 16.01 62.04 64.38
CA ALA A 259 16.59 60.76 63.94
C ALA A 259 15.67 59.61 63.45
N GLN A 260 15.77 59.41 62.13
CA GLN A 260 15.90 58.12 61.42
C GLN A 260 14.77 57.10 61.51
N MET A 261 13.99 56.99 60.42
CA MET A 261 13.51 55.69 59.92
C MET A 261 13.26 55.74 58.40
N ASN A 262 14.12 55.03 57.66
CA ASN A 262 13.96 54.44 56.32
C ASN A 262 13.03 55.14 55.30
N GLY A 263 13.57 56.13 54.60
CA GLY A 263 13.10 56.51 53.27
C GLY A 263 13.76 55.61 52.22
N ILE A 264 12.93 54.95 51.41
CA ILE A 264 13.33 54.24 50.18
C ILE A 264 14.26 55.15 49.37
N GLN A 265 15.45 54.64 49.02
CA GLN A 265 16.46 55.41 48.30
C GLN A 265 15.93 55.81 46.92
N PRO A 266 16.06 57.09 46.50
CA PRO A 266 15.62 57.55 45.18
C PRO A 266 16.30 56.79 44.02
N GLU A 267 17.45 56.15 44.29
CA GLU A 267 18.17 55.29 43.36
C GLU A 267 17.45 53.95 43.06
N GLU A 268 16.69 53.42 44.01
CA GLU A 268 15.95 52.15 43.84
C GLU A 268 14.64 52.39 43.07
N ILE A 269 14.00 53.55 43.28
CA ILE A 269 12.88 54.02 42.46
C ILE A 269 13.33 54.29 41.02
N GLY A 270 14.50 54.90 40.83
CA GLY A 270 15.07 55.12 39.51
C GLY A 270 15.32 53.82 38.74
N ARG A 271 15.92 52.81 39.39
CA ARG A 271 16.14 51.48 38.76
C ARG A 271 14.85 50.76 38.41
N LEU A 272 13.84 50.81 39.29
CA LEU A 272 12.53 50.22 39.01
C LEU A 272 11.79 50.95 37.89
N GLN A 273 11.94 52.27 37.76
CA GLN A 273 11.39 53.03 36.64
C GLN A 273 12.06 52.66 35.32
N GLU A 274 13.39 52.51 35.33
CA GLU A 274 14.17 52.11 34.15
C GLU A 274 13.82 50.68 33.71
N GLU A 275 13.66 49.75 34.65
CA GLU A 275 13.21 48.37 34.38
C GLU A 275 11.79 48.31 33.82
N ILE A 276 10.87 49.14 34.34
CA ILE A 276 9.50 49.26 33.80
C ILE A 276 9.51 49.83 32.38
N GLU A 277 10.36 50.80 32.09
CA GLU A 277 10.48 51.41 30.77
C GLU A 277 11.09 50.42 29.76
N GLN A 278 12.05 49.62 30.19
CA GLN A 278 12.64 48.53 29.39
C GLN A 278 11.64 47.40 29.12
N LEU A 279 10.84 47.00 30.11
CA LEU A 279 9.77 46.01 29.95
C LEU A 279 8.68 46.51 29.00
N LYS A 280 8.32 47.80 29.06
CA LYS A 280 7.39 48.42 28.11
C LYS A 280 7.92 48.39 26.68
N SER A 281 9.18 48.76 26.48
CA SER A 281 9.80 48.72 25.15
C SER A 281 9.84 47.30 24.57
N ASN A 282 10.15 46.29 25.41
CA ASN A 282 10.07 44.89 24.99
C ASN A 282 8.65 44.45 24.66
N GLN A 283 7.65 44.85 25.44
CA GLN A 283 6.24 44.54 25.16
C GLN A 283 5.79 45.11 23.81
N GLU A 284 6.22 46.33 23.47
CA GLU A 284 5.90 46.99 22.21
C GLU A 284 6.55 46.29 21.00
N LEU A 285 7.79 45.82 21.16
CA LEU A 285 8.50 45.02 20.14
C LEU A 285 7.81 43.67 19.88
N LEU A 286 7.47 42.94 20.95
CA LEU A 286 6.75 41.67 20.85
C LEU A 286 5.36 41.84 20.21
N GLN A 287 4.69 42.96 20.50
CA GLN A 287 3.38 43.26 19.91
C GLN A 287 3.48 43.58 18.41
N SER A 288 4.55 44.25 17.96
CA SER A 288 4.82 44.46 16.54
C SER A 288 5.15 43.15 15.80
N GLN A 289 5.92 42.26 16.42
CA GLN A 289 6.23 40.95 15.84
C GLN A 289 4.98 40.06 15.72
N LEU A 290 4.08 40.08 16.71
CA LEU A 290 2.81 39.37 16.63
C LEU A 290 1.93 39.93 15.49
N ALA A 291 1.84 41.24 15.34
CA ALA A 291 1.07 41.87 14.26
C ALA A 291 1.62 41.49 12.86
N GLU A 292 2.94 41.42 12.72
CA GLU A 292 3.59 40.97 11.48
C GLU A 292 3.28 39.50 11.18
N LYS A 293 3.32 38.63 12.20
CA LYS A 293 2.96 37.21 12.06
C LYS A 293 1.49 37.02 11.75
N ASP A 294 0.59 37.78 12.37
CA ASP A 294 -0.85 37.73 12.10
C ASP A 294 -1.16 38.20 10.67
N SER A 295 -0.47 39.23 10.17
CA SER A 295 -0.60 39.67 8.77
C SER A 295 -0.09 38.60 7.79
N LEU A 296 0.98 37.89 8.12
CA LEU A 296 1.50 36.79 7.31
C LEU A 296 0.52 35.61 7.29
N ILE A 297 -0.08 35.28 8.43
CA ILE A 297 -1.11 34.25 8.55
C ILE A 297 -2.35 34.66 7.75
N GLU A 298 -2.76 35.92 7.80
CA GLU A 298 -3.90 36.41 7.03
C GLU A 298 -3.66 36.33 5.51
N ASN A 299 -2.46 36.69 5.05
CA ASN A 299 -2.04 36.52 3.65
C ASN A 299 -2.01 35.05 3.21
N LEU A 300 -1.49 34.15 4.06
CA LEU A 300 -1.53 32.72 3.78
C LEU A 300 -2.96 32.19 3.76
N LYS A 301 -3.83 32.68 4.65
CA LYS A 301 -5.23 32.28 4.74
C LYS A 301 -6.05 32.77 3.56
N SER A 302 -5.82 33.98 3.06
CA SER A 302 -6.46 34.50 1.85
C SER A 302 -6.00 33.77 0.59
N SER A 303 -4.78 33.22 0.60
CA SER A 303 -4.27 32.31 -0.46
C SER A 303 -4.97 30.95 -0.46
N LEU A 304 -5.65 30.58 0.62
CA LEU A 304 -6.29 29.28 0.85
C LEU A 304 -7.83 29.32 0.79
N THR A 305 -8.43 30.50 0.67
CA THR A 305 -9.89 30.66 0.62
C THR A 305 -10.36 31.31 -0.67
N THR A 306 -10.68 30.49 -1.67
CA THR A 306 -11.79 30.77 -2.58
C THR A 306 -12.93 29.81 -2.24
N PRO A 307 -14.12 30.29 -1.84
CA PRO A 307 -15.27 29.42 -1.61
C PRO A 307 -15.85 28.96 -2.94
N ASP A 308 -16.09 27.66 -3.05
CA ASP A 308 -16.93 27.07 -4.08
C ASP A 308 -18.33 27.70 -4.07
N THR A 309 -18.80 28.11 -5.24
CA THR A 309 -20.20 27.84 -5.63
C THR A 309 -20.37 27.99 -7.15
N ASN A 310 -20.80 26.86 -7.74
CA ASN A 310 -21.61 26.70 -8.95
C ASN A 310 -20.93 26.69 -10.34
N GLU A 311 -20.88 25.45 -10.85
CA GLU A 311 -21.13 24.98 -12.21
C GLU A 311 -20.72 25.82 -13.43
N ALA A 312 -19.97 25.10 -14.29
CA ALA A 312 -19.86 25.30 -15.74
C ALA A 312 -19.23 26.61 -16.21
N THR A 313 -17.89 26.62 -16.30
CA THR A 313 -17.07 27.03 -17.48
C THR A 313 -15.67 27.49 -17.05
N ALA A 314 -14.68 26.61 -16.95
CA ALA A 314 -13.29 27.05 -16.72
C ALA A 314 -12.21 26.05 -17.18
N SER A 315 -12.32 25.50 -18.40
CA SER A 315 -11.30 24.59 -18.97
C SER A 315 -10.00 25.28 -19.46
N ALA A 316 -9.66 26.48 -18.98
CA ALA A 316 -8.48 27.22 -19.46
C ALA A 316 -7.57 27.78 -18.35
N GLY A 317 -8.12 28.27 -17.23
CA GLY A 317 -7.34 28.91 -16.17
C GLY A 317 -6.53 27.94 -15.30
N GLU A 318 -7.08 26.77 -14.97
CA GLU A 318 -6.38 25.75 -14.16
C GLU A 318 -5.17 25.15 -14.90
N SER A 319 -5.25 25.04 -16.23
CA SER A 319 -4.15 24.57 -17.08
C SER A 319 -2.97 25.56 -17.10
N GLU A 320 -3.27 26.86 -17.04
CA GLU A 320 -2.27 27.93 -17.07
C GLU A 320 -1.57 28.07 -15.71
N GLN A 321 -2.30 27.94 -14.60
CA GLN A 321 -1.73 27.93 -13.25
C GLN A 321 -0.88 26.67 -12.97
N ILE A 322 -1.31 25.50 -13.45
CA ILE A 322 -0.51 24.27 -13.37
C ILE A 322 0.74 24.38 -14.25
N ALA A 323 0.67 25.08 -15.38
CA ALA A 323 1.83 25.33 -16.23
C ALA A 323 2.82 26.31 -15.58
N GLU A 324 2.35 27.38 -14.95
CA GLU A 324 3.17 28.33 -14.19
C GLU A 324 3.85 27.65 -13.00
N LEU A 325 3.11 26.87 -12.20
CA LEU A 325 3.68 26.09 -11.10
C LEU A 325 4.73 25.08 -11.59
N LYS A 326 4.51 24.41 -12.73
CA LYS A 326 5.52 23.51 -13.33
C LYS A 326 6.76 24.27 -13.82
N GLN A 327 6.59 25.48 -14.34
CA GLN A 327 7.69 26.34 -14.79
C GLN A 327 8.50 26.86 -13.60
N GLU A 328 7.84 27.20 -12.50
CA GLU A 328 8.49 27.63 -11.26
C GLU A 328 9.26 26.46 -10.63
N LEU A 329 8.68 25.26 -10.59
CA LEU A 329 9.34 24.03 -10.10
C LEU A 329 10.57 23.66 -10.92
N THR A 330 10.54 23.87 -12.25
CA THR A 330 11.71 23.65 -13.11
C THR A 330 12.78 24.73 -12.90
N THR A 331 12.39 25.97 -12.64
CA THR A 331 13.31 27.07 -12.32
C THR A 331 14.01 26.83 -10.98
N LEU A 332 13.25 26.46 -9.93
CA LEU A 332 13.77 26.07 -8.61
C LEU A 332 14.72 24.87 -8.69
N LYS A 333 14.38 23.84 -9.48
CA LYS A 333 15.30 22.71 -9.72
C LYS A 333 16.60 23.15 -10.39
N SER A 334 16.54 24.09 -11.34
CA SER A 334 17.75 24.62 -12.00
C SER A 334 18.63 25.43 -11.03
N GLN A 335 18.02 26.23 -10.15
CA GLN A 335 18.72 26.96 -9.10
C GLN A 335 19.36 26.01 -8.08
N LEU A 336 18.67 24.94 -7.69
CA LEU A 336 19.21 23.93 -6.78
C LEU A 336 20.43 23.23 -7.37
N ILE A 337 20.40 22.88 -8.67
CA ILE A 337 21.55 22.28 -9.37
C ILE A 337 22.71 23.29 -9.45
N SER A 338 22.42 24.56 -9.72
CA SER A 338 23.44 25.63 -9.74
C SER A 338 24.09 25.81 -8.37
N GLN A 339 23.29 25.91 -7.30
CA GLN A 339 23.78 26.05 -5.93
C GLN A 339 24.55 24.80 -5.47
N SER A 340 24.13 23.60 -5.86
CA SER A 340 24.89 22.37 -5.63
C SER A 340 26.26 22.41 -6.34
N GLY A 341 26.32 22.95 -7.56
CA GLY A 341 27.55 23.20 -8.29
C GLY A 341 28.47 24.25 -7.64
N GLU A 342 27.91 25.30 -7.05
CA GLU A 342 28.69 26.30 -6.30
C GLU A 342 29.20 25.74 -4.97
N MET A 343 28.38 24.95 -4.27
CA MET A 343 28.76 24.30 -3.02
C MET A 343 29.93 23.33 -3.24
N THR A 344 29.91 22.55 -4.33
CA THR A 344 31.04 21.68 -4.68
C THR A 344 32.31 22.45 -5.05
N LYS A 345 32.19 23.59 -5.76
CA LYS A 345 33.33 24.49 -6.02
C LYS A 345 33.92 25.08 -4.75
N LEU A 346 33.09 25.60 -3.85
CA LEU A 346 33.53 26.13 -2.55
C LEU A 346 34.18 25.05 -1.68
N GLN A 347 33.67 23.81 -1.75
CA GLN A 347 34.25 22.69 -1.04
C GLN A 347 35.63 22.30 -1.60
N THR A 348 35.83 22.35 -2.92
CA THR A 348 37.15 22.17 -3.53
C THR A 348 38.10 23.32 -3.20
N GLU A 349 37.65 24.57 -3.24
CA GLU A 349 38.47 25.74 -2.86
C GLU A 349 38.89 25.70 -1.38
N LYS A 350 37.99 25.24 -0.51
CA LYS A 350 38.29 24.96 0.91
C LYS A 350 39.37 23.89 1.08
N GLN A 351 39.32 22.81 0.30
CA GLN A 351 40.38 21.78 0.33
C GLN A 351 41.72 22.30 -0.19
N GLU A 352 41.72 23.11 -1.23
CA GLU A 352 42.95 23.74 -1.76
C GLU A 352 43.55 24.74 -0.76
N LEU A 353 42.70 25.54 -0.09
CA LEU A 353 43.14 26.46 0.95
C LEU A 353 43.72 25.72 2.17
N LEU A 354 43.11 24.60 2.57
CA LEU A 354 43.63 23.73 3.64
C LEU A 354 44.99 23.11 3.26
N GLN A 355 45.16 22.65 2.02
CA GLN A 355 46.47 22.18 1.55
C GLN A 355 47.51 23.30 1.49
N LYS A 356 47.11 24.51 1.09
CA LYS A 356 48.00 25.68 1.09
C LYS A 356 48.41 26.08 2.51
N THR A 357 47.51 26.04 3.49
CA THR A 357 47.85 26.34 4.89
C THR A 357 48.71 25.26 5.53
N GLU A 358 48.50 23.97 5.22
CA GLU A 358 49.40 22.88 5.63
C GLU A 358 50.79 23.00 4.99
N ALA A 359 50.87 23.41 3.72
CA ALA A 359 52.14 23.64 3.02
C ALA A 359 52.87 24.89 3.55
N PHE A 360 52.13 25.93 3.94
CA PHE A 360 52.67 27.15 4.53
C PHE A 360 53.17 26.92 5.97
N ALA A 361 52.46 26.11 6.76
CA ALA A 361 52.91 25.70 8.10
C ALA A 361 54.20 24.85 8.08
N LYS A 362 54.52 24.21 6.94
CA LYS A 362 55.77 23.45 6.72
C LYS A 362 56.93 24.26 6.13
N SER A 363 56.71 25.52 5.71
CA SER A 363 57.75 26.31 5.06
C SER A 363 57.87 27.72 5.65
N VAL A 364 58.89 27.85 6.52
CA VAL A 364 59.67 29.06 6.85
C VAL A 364 59.24 29.88 8.10
N PRO A 365 60.20 30.36 8.93
CA PRO A 365 59.96 31.13 10.16
C PRO A 365 59.73 32.64 9.90
N MET A 366 58.92 33.24 10.78
CA MET A 366 58.57 34.66 11.04
C MET A 366 59.49 35.79 10.48
N PRO A 367 58.94 37.00 10.15
CA PRO A 367 58.59 38.00 11.20
C PRO A 367 57.45 39.05 10.94
N ILE A 368 56.77 39.39 12.04
CA ILE A 368 56.32 40.71 12.56
C ILE A 368 55.47 41.65 11.66
N GLU A 369 54.15 41.65 11.92
CA GLU A 369 53.28 42.84 11.98
C GLU A 369 52.43 42.78 13.27
N SER A 370 51.98 43.93 13.78
CA SER A 370 51.44 44.16 15.14
C SER A 370 50.55 43.05 15.74
N GLU A 371 51.07 42.36 16.75
CA GLU A 371 50.50 41.16 17.43
C GLU A 371 49.05 41.32 17.93
N THR A 372 48.65 42.53 18.34
CA THR A 372 47.33 42.78 18.92
C THR A 372 46.22 42.93 17.89
N VAL A 373 46.52 43.48 16.70
CA VAL A 373 45.54 43.65 15.62
C VAL A 373 45.33 42.34 14.85
N ILE A 374 46.39 41.54 14.72
CA ILE A 374 46.30 40.21 14.12
C ILE A 374 45.50 39.29 15.04
N ALA A 375 45.81 39.23 16.34
CA ALA A 375 45.07 38.39 17.29
C ALA A 375 43.57 38.73 17.36
N ALA A 376 43.20 40.02 17.32
CA ALA A 376 41.80 40.44 17.31
C ALA A 376 41.07 40.07 16.01
N LYS A 377 41.70 40.23 14.84
CA LYS A 377 41.13 39.80 13.55
C LYS A 377 41.07 38.28 13.44
N THR A 378 42.04 37.56 13.99
CA THR A 378 42.03 36.08 14.02
C THR A 378 40.88 35.58 14.88
N ALA A 379 40.65 36.16 16.06
CA ALA A 379 39.52 35.79 16.92
C ALA A 379 38.15 36.11 16.30
N ASP A 380 38.00 37.24 15.60
CA ASP A 380 36.77 37.58 14.87
C ASP A 380 36.49 36.59 13.72
N VAL A 381 37.52 36.24 12.95
CA VAL A 381 37.41 35.26 11.86
C VAL A 381 37.11 33.86 12.40
N GLU A 382 37.69 33.47 13.54
CA GLU A 382 37.46 32.18 14.17
C GLU A 382 36.04 32.08 14.75
N GLY A 383 35.51 33.15 15.35
CA GLY A 383 34.12 33.22 15.78
C GLY A 383 33.12 33.14 14.62
N ARG A 384 33.40 33.83 13.51
CA ARG A 384 32.59 33.75 12.29
C ARG A 384 32.65 32.36 11.66
N LEU A 385 33.80 31.70 11.68
CA LEU A 385 33.96 30.32 11.21
C LEU A 385 33.13 29.34 12.04
N SER A 386 33.13 29.49 13.38
CA SER A 386 32.30 28.67 14.27
C SER A 386 30.80 28.89 14.03
N ALA A 387 30.36 30.13 13.84
CA ALA A 387 28.96 30.43 13.53
C ALA A 387 28.53 29.81 12.18
N LEU A 388 29.38 29.94 11.15
CA LEU A 388 29.10 29.37 9.83
C LEU A 388 29.06 27.83 9.87
N LEU A 389 29.90 27.19 10.69
CA LEU A 389 29.89 25.74 10.88
C LEU A 389 28.62 25.26 11.57
N GLN A 390 28.11 26.02 12.55
CA GLN A 390 26.86 25.73 13.21
C GLN A 390 25.68 25.84 12.24
N GLU A 391 25.60 26.93 11.48
CA GLU A 391 24.56 27.15 10.46
C GLU A 391 24.60 26.05 9.38
N THR A 392 25.79 25.62 8.96
CA THR A 392 25.93 24.51 7.99
C THR A 392 25.40 23.18 8.55
N GLU A 393 25.59 22.92 9.84
CA GLU A 393 25.10 21.67 10.46
C GLU A 393 23.59 21.72 10.71
N GLU A 394 23.03 22.89 11.04
CA GLU A 394 21.58 23.13 11.13
C GLU A 394 20.90 22.91 9.76
N LEU A 395 21.41 23.55 8.70
CA LEU A 395 20.90 23.36 7.33
C LEU A 395 20.97 21.90 6.86
N LYS A 396 22.03 21.19 7.22
CA LYS A 396 22.18 19.77 6.90
C LYS A 396 21.15 18.89 7.61
N ASN A 397 20.80 19.22 8.86
CA ASN A 397 19.75 18.52 9.58
C ASN A 397 18.36 18.81 8.98
N GLU A 398 18.12 20.05 8.55
CA GLU A 398 16.88 20.44 7.86
C GLU A 398 16.74 19.73 6.50
N ILE A 399 17.81 19.65 5.70
CA ILE A 399 17.83 18.87 4.44
C ILE A 399 17.52 17.40 4.70
N LYS A 400 18.03 16.84 5.80
CA LYS A 400 17.76 15.45 6.17
C LYS A 400 16.29 15.25 6.53
N ALA A 401 15.71 16.13 7.35
CA ALA A 401 14.30 16.07 7.72
C ALA A 401 13.38 16.20 6.50
N LEU A 402 13.64 17.17 5.63
CA LEU A 402 12.89 17.36 4.38
C LEU A 402 13.03 16.16 3.42
N SER A 403 14.19 15.49 3.41
CA SER A 403 14.38 14.28 2.62
C SER A 403 13.53 13.12 3.14
N GLU A 404 13.47 12.92 4.46
CA GLU A 404 12.66 11.88 5.10
C GLU A 404 11.16 12.13 4.89
N GLU A 405 10.71 13.38 5.00
CA GLU A 405 9.33 13.77 4.68
C GLU A 405 8.98 13.52 3.21
N ARG A 406 9.88 13.86 2.28
CA ARG A 406 9.71 13.61 0.85
C ARG A 406 9.60 12.12 0.51
N ASP A 407 10.32 11.27 1.24
CA ASP A 407 10.24 9.82 1.06
C ASP A 407 8.92 9.26 1.62
N ALA A 408 8.45 9.77 2.76
CA ALA A 408 7.15 9.40 3.34
C ALA A 408 5.96 9.78 2.46
N ILE A 409 5.94 11.02 1.94
CA ILE A 409 4.89 11.47 1.00
C ILE A 409 4.90 10.61 -0.26
N LYS A 410 6.08 10.22 -0.76
CA LYS A 410 6.19 9.34 -1.93
C LYS A 410 5.58 7.96 -1.67
N GLU A 411 5.85 7.36 -0.51
CA GLU A 411 5.26 6.07 -0.13
C GLU A 411 3.73 6.16 -0.01
N GLN A 412 3.22 7.25 0.56
CA GLN A 412 1.78 7.51 0.64
C GLN A 412 1.15 7.69 -0.75
N LEU A 413 1.83 8.38 -1.67
CA LEU A 413 1.39 8.55 -3.05
C LEU A 413 1.32 7.21 -3.80
N ASP A 414 2.33 6.36 -3.64
CA ASP A 414 2.38 5.04 -4.27
C ASP A 414 1.24 4.13 -3.73
N SER A 415 0.97 4.18 -2.43
CA SER A 415 -0.16 3.50 -1.79
C SER A 415 -1.53 4.00 -2.30
N SER A 416 -1.70 5.32 -2.39
CA SER A 416 -2.91 5.93 -2.92
C SER A 416 -3.14 5.56 -4.38
N ASN A 417 -2.10 5.54 -5.21
CA ASN A 417 -2.18 5.12 -6.61
C ASN A 417 -2.57 3.64 -6.75
N SER A 418 -2.04 2.77 -5.88
CA SER A 418 -2.45 1.36 -5.85
C SER A 418 -3.92 1.20 -5.50
N THR A 419 -4.42 1.99 -4.54
CA THR A 419 -5.85 1.99 -4.15
C THR A 419 -6.74 2.46 -5.29
N ILE A 420 -6.33 3.53 -6.00
CA ILE A 420 -7.05 4.04 -7.17
C ILE A 420 -7.13 2.96 -8.27
N ALA A 421 -6.05 2.23 -8.54
CA ALA A 421 -6.04 1.17 -9.54
C ALA A 421 -7.00 0.02 -9.18
N ILE A 422 -7.10 -0.34 -7.90
CA ILE A 422 -8.02 -1.37 -7.42
C ILE A 422 -9.47 -0.90 -7.61
N LEU A 423 -9.80 0.31 -7.16
CA LEU A 423 -11.15 0.87 -7.28
C LEU A 423 -11.57 1.03 -8.75
N GLN A 424 -10.65 1.41 -9.64
CA GLN A 424 -10.93 1.47 -11.08
C GLN A 424 -11.27 0.10 -11.67
N ASN A 425 -10.57 -0.96 -11.25
CA ASN A 425 -10.86 -2.31 -11.71
C ASN A 425 -12.22 -2.82 -11.20
N GLU A 426 -12.54 -2.53 -9.94
CA GLU A 426 -13.84 -2.86 -9.35
C GLU A 426 -14.99 -2.11 -10.04
N ARG A 427 -14.80 -0.81 -10.30
CA ARG A 427 -15.75 0.01 -11.08
C ARG A 427 -16.00 -0.60 -12.46
N ASN A 428 -14.94 -1.00 -13.17
CA ASN A 428 -15.06 -1.62 -14.49
C ASN A 428 -15.80 -2.97 -14.42
N LYS A 429 -15.57 -3.77 -13.36
CA LYS A 429 -16.28 -5.04 -13.17
C LYS A 429 -17.77 -4.80 -12.93
N LEU A 430 -18.11 -3.90 -12.01
CA LEU A 430 -19.52 -3.55 -11.72
C LEU A 430 -20.22 -2.98 -12.96
N GLU A 431 -19.52 -2.20 -13.78
CA GLU A 431 -20.06 -1.67 -15.04
C GLU A 431 -20.43 -2.82 -16.01
N VAL A 432 -19.61 -3.87 -16.10
CA VAL A 432 -19.92 -5.08 -16.89
C VAL A 432 -21.13 -5.83 -16.30
N ASP A 433 -21.13 -6.09 -15.00
CA ASP A 433 -22.21 -6.84 -14.33
C ASP A 433 -23.57 -6.11 -14.48
N ILE A 434 -23.59 -4.77 -14.43
CA ILE A 434 -24.79 -3.95 -14.69
C ILE A 434 -25.25 -4.12 -16.14
N THR A 435 -24.33 -4.13 -17.11
CA THR A 435 -24.71 -4.29 -18.53
C THR A 435 -25.26 -5.69 -18.82
N ASP A 436 -24.67 -6.72 -18.23
CA ASP A 436 -25.15 -8.10 -18.39
C ASP A 436 -26.51 -8.29 -17.71
N SER A 437 -26.69 -7.76 -16.50
CA SER A 437 -27.99 -7.80 -15.82
C SER A 437 -29.10 -7.06 -16.59
N LYS A 438 -28.80 -5.90 -17.18
CA LYS A 438 -29.76 -5.21 -18.06
C LYS A 438 -30.15 -6.05 -19.27
N LYS A 439 -29.18 -6.74 -19.88
CA LYS A 439 -29.45 -7.62 -21.02
C LYS A 439 -30.31 -8.81 -20.63
N GLU A 440 -30.07 -9.42 -19.47
CA GLU A 440 -30.91 -10.50 -18.95
C GLU A 440 -32.34 -10.01 -18.63
N GLN A 441 -32.51 -8.79 -18.11
CA GLN A 441 -33.82 -8.18 -17.92
C GLN A 441 -34.55 -7.97 -19.24
N ASP A 442 -33.87 -7.48 -20.28
CA ASP A 442 -34.43 -7.31 -21.62
C ASP A 442 -34.85 -8.67 -22.23
N ASP A 443 -34.02 -9.70 -22.10
CA ASP A 443 -34.33 -11.05 -22.58
C ASP A 443 -35.54 -11.65 -21.83
N LEU A 444 -35.65 -11.40 -20.52
CA LEU A 444 -36.81 -11.82 -19.72
C LEU A 444 -38.10 -11.11 -20.16
N LEU A 445 -38.03 -9.80 -20.45
CA LEU A 445 -39.17 -9.04 -20.97
C LEU A 445 -39.65 -9.59 -22.31
N VAL A 446 -38.73 -10.01 -23.18
CA VAL A 446 -39.08 -10.68 -24.45
C VAL A 446 -39.80 -12.01 -24.20
N LEU A 447 -39.31 -12.84 -23.27
CA LEU A 447 -39.94 -14.11 -22.92
C LEU A 447 -41.33 -13.93 -22.31
N LEU A 448 -41.52 -12.92 -21.46
CA LEU A 448 -42.83 -12.58 -20.89
C LEU A 448 -43.81 -12.14 -21.98
N ALA A 449 -43.38 -11.29 -22.92
CA ALA A 449 -44.21 -10.87 -24.05
C ALA A 449 -44.63 -12.06 -24.94
N ASP A 450 -43.71 -13.00 -25.23
CA ASP A 450 -44.01 -14.23 -25.96
C ASP A 450 -45.00 -15.13 -25.19
N GLN A 451 -44.85 -15.20 -23.87
CA GLN A 451 -45.76 -15.96 -23.01
C GLN A 451 -47.15 -15.34 -22.99
N ASP A 452 -47.28 -14.02 -22.89
CA ASP A 452 -48.55 -13.31 -22.96
C ASP A 452 -49.23 -13.50 -24.32
N GLN A 453 -48.49 -13.43 -25.41
CA GLN A 453 -49.01 -13.71 -26.74
C GLN A 453 -49.51 -15.15 -26.86
N LYS A 454 -48.80 -16.10 -26.26
CA LYS A 454 -49.22 -17.51 -26.20
C LYS A 454 -50.47 -17.71 -25.36
N ILE A 455 -50.55 -17.10 -24.18
CA ILE A 455 -51.74 -17.10 -23.31
C ILE A 455 -52.94 -16.52 -24.06
N PHE A 456 -52.77 -15.38 -24.73
CA PHE A 456 -53.79 -14.75 -25.56
C PHE A 456 -54.29 -15.70 -26.67
N SER A 457 -53.37 -16.39 -27.36
CA SER A 457 -53.72 -17.36 -28.40
C SER A 457 -54.51 -18.57 -27.85
N LEU A 458 -54.17 -19.03 -26.64
CA LEU A 458 -54.85 -20.14 -25.97
C LEU A 458 -56.24 -19.72 -25.46
N LYS A 459 -56.35 -18.51 -24.89
CA LYS A 459 -57.64 -17.91 -24.53
C LYS A 459 -58.54 -17.82 -25.76
N ASN A 460 -58.07 -17.30 -26.89
CA ASN A 460 -58.89 -17.24 -28.11
C ASN A 460 -59.37 -18.62 -28.59
N LYS A 461 -58.50 -19.64 -28.57
CA LYS A 461 -58.89 -21.02 -28.90
C LYS A 461 -59.96 -21.57 -27.95
N LEU A 462 -59.82 -21.35 -26.64
CA LEU A 462 -60.81 -21.78 -25.66
C LEU A 462 -62.18 -21.13 -25.90
N LYS A 463 -62.19 -19.85 -26.30
CA LYS A 463 -63.40 -19.10 -26.69
C LYS A 463 -64.06 -19.70 -27.93
N GLU A 464 -63.27 -20.09 -28.94
CA GLU A 464 -63.76 -20.79 -30.14
C GLU A 464 -64.39 -22.16 -29.82
N PHE A 465 -63.88 -22.88 -28.82
CA PHE A 465 -64.45 -24.15 -28.36
C PHE A 465 -65.70 -24.01 -27.47
N GLY A 466 -66.21 -22.79 -27.28
CA GLY A 466 -67.48 -22.54 -26.58
C GLY A 466 -67.36 -22.51 -25.05
N HIS A 467 -66.14 -22.42 -24.51
CA HIS A 467 -65.93 -22.19 -23.09
C HIS A 467 -65.98 -20.69 -22.78
N PRO A 468 -66.79 -20.24 -21.79
CA PRO A 468 -66.74 -18.86 -21.34
C PRO A 468 -65.40 -18.63 -20.63
N ILE A 469 -64.67 -17.61 -21.07
CA ILE A 469 -63.46 -17.14 -20.42
C ILE A 469 -63.88 -15.94 -19.62
N GLU A 470 -63.80 -16.03 -18.30
CA GLU A 470 -63.90 -14.87 -17.43
C GLU A 470 -62.68 -13.99 -17.74
N GLU A 471 -62.95 -12.80 -18.27
CA GLU A 471 -61.97 -11.73 -18.41
C GLU A 471 -61.68 -11.26 -16.97
N GLU A 472 -60.76 -11.94 -16.27
CA GLU A 472 -60.09 -11.37 -15.09
C GLU A 472 -59.12 -10.27 -15.56
N ASP A 473 -59.69 -9.23 -16.18
CA ASP A 473 -59.06 -7.93 -16.19
C ASP A 473 -59.64 -7.18 -14.97
N GLU A 474 -58.79 -6.43 -14.27
CA GLU A 474 -59.06 -5.70 -13.00
C GLU A 474 -58.81 -6.50 -11.70
N LEU A 475 -57.56 -6.92 -11.46
CA LEU A 475 -56.98 -6.66 -10.14
C LEU A 475 -56.43 -5.23 -10.16
N GLU A 476 -57.35 -4.30 -9.92
CA GLU A 476 -57.09 -2.99 -9.33
C GLU A 476 -56.18 -3.22 -8.10
N SER A 477 -54.88 -2.94 -8.23
CA SER A 477 -53.96 -2.90 -7.09
C SER A 477 -54.27 -1.63 -6.29
N GLY A 478 -55.41 -1.66 -5.61
CA GLY A 478 -55.84 -0.69 -4.62
C GLY A 478 -55.22 -1.01 -3.27
N ASP A 479 -54.25 -0.16 -2.92
CA ASP A 479 -54.01 0.45 -1.62
C ASP A 479 -53.30 -0.32 -0.47
N GLN A 480 -52.34 0.44 0.06
CA GLN A 480 -51.84 0.52 1.45
C GLN A 480 -50.96 -0.61 1.99
N ASP A 481 -49.66 -0.38 1.90
CA ASP A 481 -48.82 -0.31 3.11
C ASP A 481 -48.09 1.04 3.09
N ASP A 482 -48.57 1.94 3.96
CA ASP A 482 -47.88 3.14 4.41
C ASP A 482 -46.58 2.73 5.12
N GLU A 483 -45.45 3.37 4.81
CA GLU A 483 -44.50 3.91 5.80
C GLU A 483 -43.36 4.66 5.07
N ASP A 484 -43.39 5.99 5.25
CA ASP A 484 -42.26 6.92 5.34
C ASP A 484 -41.62 7.49 4.05
N ASP A 485 -42.39 8.32 3.34
CA ASP A 485 -41.82 9.47 2.62
C ASP A 485 -41.66 10.64 3.61
N GLU A 486 -40.44 10.84 4.13
CA GLU A 486 -40.04 12.11 4.73
C GLU A 486 -39.87 13.14 3.61
N ASP A 487 -40.92 13.93 3.39
CA ASP A 487 -40.86 15.17 2.61
C ASP A 487 -39.82 16.12 3.23
N GLU A 488 -38.71 16.34 2.52
CA GLU A 488 -37.82 17.47 2.74
C GLU A 488 -38.58 18.78 2.44
N ASP A 489 -39.11 19.37 3.51
CA ASP A 489 -39.76 20.67 3.53
C ASP A 489 -38.72 21.76 3.22
N ASP A 490 -38.66 22.12 1.95
CA ASP A 490 -37.84 23.17 1.34
C ASP A 490 -38.28 24.55 1.89
N SER A 491 -37.85 24.84 3.11
CA SER A 491 -38.07 26.11 3.81
C SER A 491 -37.24 27.21 3.17
N LYS A 492 -37.82 27.85 2.15
CA LYS A 492 -37.42 29.17 1.66
C LYS A 492 -37.71 30.22 2.74
N ASP A 493 -36.78 30.40 3.66
CA ASP A 493 -36.73 31.64 4.47
C ASP A 493 -35.94 32.71 3.69
N GLN A 494 -36.69 33.49 2.90
CA GLN A 494 -36.22 34.77 2.39
C GLN A 494 -36.16 35.77 3.54
N GLY A 495 -35.04 35.73 4.27
CA GLY A 495 -34.62 36.81 5.16
C GLY A 495 -34.18 38.04 4.36
N HIS A 496 -35.14 38.89 4.02
CA HIS A 496 -34.91 40.27 3.63
C HIS A 496 -34.11 40.99 4.73
N ILE A 497 -32.86 41.38 4.48
CA ILE A 497 -32.23 42.49 5.20
C ILE A 497 -31.67 43.47 4.17
N GLN A 498 -32.29 44.64 4.17
CA GLN A 498 -31.91 45.83 3.43
C GLN A 498 -30.58 46.40 3.93
N LEU A 499 -29.75 46.81 2.95
CA LEU A 499 -28.79 47.93 2.93
C LEU A 499 -27.94 48.21 4.19
#